data_AF-A0A0L6JPI1-F1
#
_entry.id   AF-A0A0L6JPI1-F1
#
_cell.length_a   1.000
_cell.length_b   1.000
_cell.length_c   1.000
_cell.angle_alpha   90.00
_cell.angle_beta   90.00
_cell.angle_gamma   90.00
#
_symmetry.space_group_name_H-M   'P 1'
#
loop_
_entity.id
_entity.type
_entity.pdbx_description
1 polymer ?
#
loop_
_entity_poly.entity_id
_entity_poly.type
_entity_poly.pdbx_seq_one_letter_code
_entity_poly.pdbx_strand_id
1 'polypeptide(L)'
;MRETEFENFLNADSNIVSKTKAVRSRISKARMVERHFNISLDAIVSDNDKMYNILVRIKQEMKDTNGNISNALRKYYQFVNGRVFPALSQYQRDVETEVKQ
;
A
#
# COMPACT_ATOMS: atom_id res chain seq x y z
N MET A 1 -10.21 -5.75 -4.05
CA MET A 1 -9.27 -4.95 -4.86
C MET A 1 -9.55 -5.13 -6.35
N ARG A 2 -9.22 -4.14 -7.19
CA ARG A 2 -9.25 -4.18 -8.66
C ARG A 2 -8.02 -4.90 -9.21
N GLU A 3 -8.01 -6.22 -9.06
CA GLU A 3 -6.80 -7.01 -9.21
C GLU A 3 -6.21 -7.01 -10.61
N THR A 4 -7.01 -7.25 -11.66
CA THR A 4 -6.51 -7.31 -13.04
C THR A 4 -5.90 -5.98 -13.47
N GLU A 5 -6.54 -4.86 -13.12
CA GLU A 5 -6.02 -3.52 -13.40
C GLU A 5 -4.71 -3.27 -12.64
N PHE A 6 -4.64 -3.69 -11.37
CA PHE A 6 -3.43 -3.56 -10.57
C PHE A 6 -2.29 -4.44 -11.11
N GLU A 7 -2.58 -5.66 -11.55
CA GLU A 7 -1.61 -6.53 -12.22
C GLU A 7 -1.06 -5.87 -13.48
N ASN A 8 -1.92 -5.30 -14.32
CA ASN A 8 -1.52 -4.56 -15.51
C ASN A 8 -0.64 -3.35 -15.17
N PHE A 9 -1.00 -2.58 -14.14
CA PHE A 9 -0.19 -1.47 -13.63
C PHE A 9 1.22 -1.93 -13.20
N LEU A 10 1.33 -3.03 -12.45
CA LEU A 10 2.63 -3.58 -12.05
C LEU A 10 3.41 -4.14 -13.25
N ASN A 11 2.72 -4.76 -14.21
CA ASN A 11 3.33 -5.22 -15.45
C ASN A 11 3.80 -4.07 -16.36
N ALA A 12 3.31 -2.86 -16.18
CA ALA A 12 3.81 -1.67 -16.87
C ALA A 12 5.03 -1.01 -16.16
N ASP A 13 5.24 -1.24 -14.86
CA ASP A 13 6.33 -0.62 -14.08
C ASP A 13 7.72 -1.11 -14.53
N SER A 14 8.50 -0.27 -15.22
CA SER A 14 9.82 -0.63 -15.75
C SER A 14 10.85 -0.96 -14.66
N ASN A 15 10.63 -0.55 -13.42
CA ASN A 15 11.52 -0.85 -12.30
C ASN A 15 11.38 -2.29 -11.79
N ILE A 16 10.34 -3.01 -12.24
CA ILE A 16 10.13 -4.42 -11.88
C ILE A 16 10.84 -5.31 -12.89
N VAL A 17 12.08 -5.69 -12.56
CA VAL A 17 12.95 -6.54 -13.42
C VAL A 17 12.38 -7.94 -13.59
N SER A 18 11.98 -8.60 -12.50
CA SER A 18 11.34 -9.93 -12.55
C SER A 18 9.82 -9.78 -12.57
N LYS A 19 9.26 -9.50 -13.75
CA LYS A 19 7.81 -9.26 -13.93
C LYS A 19 6.95 -10.33 -13.27
N THR A 20 7.00 -11.58 -13.73
CA THR A 20 6.06 -12.61 -13.28
C THR A 20 6.10 -12.90 -11.78
N LYS A 21 7.30 -13.13 -11.20
CA LYS A 21 7.41 -13.47 -9.77
C LYS A 21 7.13 -12.28 -8.88
N ALA A 22 7.66 -11.11 -9.21
CA ALA A 22 7.54 -9.94 -8.36
C ALA A 22 6.13 -9.31 -8.41
N VAL A 23 5.44 -9.40 -9.56
CA VAL A 23 4.04 -8.97 -9.70
C VAL A 23 3.12 -9.90 -8.90
N ARG A 24 3.21 -11.22 -9.10
CA ARG A 24 2.42 -12.21 -8.35
C ARG A 24 2.62 -12.09 -6.84
N SER A 25 3.87 -11.87 -6.40
CA SER A 25 4.18 -11.67 -4.98
C SER A 25 3.48 -10.43 -4.42
N ARG A 26 3.50 -9.30 -5.13
CA ARG A 26 2.81 -8.07 -4.70
C ARG A 26 1.30 -8.24 -4.67
N ILE A 27 0.69 -8.86 -5.68
CA ILE A 27 -0.76 -9.15 -5.69
C ILE A 27 -1.13 -10.03 -4.50
N SER A 28 -0.38 -11.10 -4.25
CA SER A 28 -0.62 -12.00 -3.12
C SER A 28 -0.54 -11.27 -1.77
N LYS A 29 0.45 -10.39 -1.60
CA LYS A 29 0.58 -9.58 -0.37
C LYS A 29 -0.51 -8.52 -0.24
N ALA A 30 -0.92 -7.89 -1.33
CA ALA A 30 -2.03 -6.95 -1.34
C ALA A 30 -3.34 -7.64 -0.90
N ARG A 31 -3.63 -8.83 -1.43
CA ARG A 31 -4.76 -9.68 -0.98
C ARG A 31 -4.64 -10.11 0.49
N MET A 32 -3.42 -10.35 0.97
CA MET A 32 -3.19 -10.71 2.37
C MET A 32 -3.61 -9.58 3.32
N VAL A 33 -3.38 -8.33 2.94
CA VAL A 33 -3.85 -7.15 3.69
C VAL A 33 -5.39 -7.14 3.72
N GLU A 34 -6.07 -7.33 2.59
CA GLU A 34 -7.55 -7.37 2.58
C GLU A 34 -8.10 -8.44 3.52
N ARG A 35 -7.53 -9.65 3.47
CA ARG A 35 -7.96 -10.76 4.32
C ARG A 35 -7.68 -10.51 5.80
N HIS A 36 -6.51 -9.96 6.15
CA HIS A 36 -6.11 -9.75 7.53
C HIS A 36 -6.98 -8.68 8.21
N PHE A 37 -7.28 -7.57 7.51
CA PHE A 37 -8.08 -6.48 8.08
C PHE A 37 -9.58 -6.59 7.79
N ASN A 38 -9.99 -7.51 6.93
CA ASN A 38 -11.37 -7.64 6.43
C ASN A 38 -11.92 -6.34 5.84
N ILE A 39 -11.06 -5.59 5.12
CA ILE A 39 -11.37 -4.31 4.48
C ILE A 39 -10.79 -4.34 3.07
N SER A 40 -11.53 -3.86 2.07
CA SER A 40 -11.03 -3.80 0.69
C SER A 40 -9.89 -2.77 0.55
N LEU A 41 -8.93 -3.04 -0.34
CA LEU A 41 -7.85 -2.09 -0.58
C LEU A 41 -8.37 -0.76 -1.12
N ASP A 42 -9.41 -0.78 -1.95
CA ASP A 42 -10.03 0.44 -2.48
C ASP A 42 -10.56 1.34 -1.34
N ALA A 43 -11.14 0.77 -0.30
CA ALA A 43 -11.59 1.51 0.88
C ALA A 43 -10.44 1.97 1.80
N ILE A 44 -9.34 1.23 1.84
CA ILE A 44 -8.13 1.62 2.60
C ILE A 44 -7.45 2.82 1.93
N VAL A 45 -7.30 2.79 0.60
CA VAL A 45 -6.52 3.80 -0.13
C VAL A 45 -7.31 5.03 -0.55
N SER A 46 -8.64 5.03 -0.36
CA SER A 46 -9.50 6.20 -0.59
C SER A 46 -9.37 7.28 0.49
N ASP A 47 -8.68 6.98 1.59
CA ASP A 47 -8.55 7.83 2.76
C ASP A 47 -7.11 7.72 3.29
N ASN A 48 -6.41 8.85 3.38
CA ASN A 48 -5.00 8.86 3.74
C ASN A 48 -4.76 8.44 5.20
N ASP A 49 -5.69 8.74 6.10
CA ASP A 49 -5.59 8.35 7.51
C ASP A 49 -5.82 6.86 7.67
N LYS A 50 -6.78 6.29 6.93
CA LYS A 50 -6.95 4.82 6.88
C LYS A 50 -5.71 4.15 6.29
N MET A 51 -5.17 4.68 5.21
CA MET A 51 -3.93 4.18 4.60
C MET A 51 -2.77 4.20 5.60
N TYR A 52 -2.57 5.31 6.30
CA TYR A 52 -1.55 5.45 7.33
C TYR A 52 -1.74 4.43 8.46
N ASN A 53 -2.94 4.36 9.02
CA ASN A 53 -3.27 3.46 10.13
C ASN A 53 -3.05 1.99 9.74
N ILE A 54 -3.47 1.57 8.56
CA ILE A 54 -3.24 0.20 8.08
C ILE A 54 -1.75 -0.07 7.90
N LEU A 55 -0.96 0.86 7.37
CA LEU A 55 0.50 0.67 7.24
C LEU A 55 1.19 0.50 8.60
N VAL A 56 0.78 1.28 9.62
CA VAL A 56 1.29 1.11 10.99
C VAL A 56 0.94 -0.27 11.53
N ARG A 57 -0.32 -0.69 11.37
CA ARG A 57 -0.80 -2.00 11.81
C ARG A 57 -0.14 -3.17 11.07
N ILE A 58 0.13 -3.06 9.76
CA ILE A 58 0.88 -4.08 9.01
C ILE A 58 2.25 -4.33 9.65
N LYS A 59 2.95 -3.27 10.04
CA LYS A 59 4.27 -3.38 10.68
C LYS A 59 4.18 -4.09 12.03
N GLN A 60 3.13 -3.81 12.81
CA GLN A 60 2.95 -4.34 14.16
C GLN A 60 2.36 -5.76 14.18
N GLU A 61 1.28 -6.00 13.42
CA GLU A 61 0.48 -7.22 13.46
C GLU A 61 0.98 -8.30 12.49
N MET A 62 1.44 -7.91 11.29
CA MET A 62 1.86 -8.85 10.25
C MET A 62 3.38 -9.08 10.23
N LYS A 63 4.11 -8.47 11.18
CA LYS A 63 5.58 -8.55 11.32
C LYS A 63 6.30 -8.25 10.00
N ASP A 64 5.85 -7.20 9.30
CA ASP A 64 6.41 -6.80 8.00
C ASP A 64 7.77 -6.09 8.13
N THR A 65 8.76 -6.77 8.71
CA THR A 65 10.08 -6.20 9.00
C THR A 65 10.82 -5.76 7.72
N ASN A 66 10.62 -6.49 6.62
CA ASN A 66 11.26 -6.21 5.33
C ASN A 66 10.43 -5.25 4.46
N GLY A 67 9.30 -4.73 4.95
CA GLY A 67 8.47 -3.75 4.25
C GLY A 67 7.78 -4.26 2.99
N ASN A 68 7.75 -5.58 2.78
CA ASN A 68 7.25 -6.15 1.53
C ASN A 68 5.72 -6.10 1.43
N ILE A 69 5.02 -6.27 2.55
CA ILE A 69 3.55 -6.18 2.59
C ILE A 69 3.14 -4.71 2.47
N SER A 70 3.81 -3.83 3.23
CA SER A 70 3.61 -2.38 3.19
C SER A 70 3.87 -1.82 1.79
N ASN A 71 4.89 -2.33 1.09
CA ASN A 71 5.18 -1.92 -0.28
C ASN A 71 4.09 -2.36 -1.28
N ALA A 72 3.52 -3.55 -1.10
CA ALA A 72 2.40 -3.99 -1.93
C ALA A 72 1.19 -3.06 -1.77
N LEU A 73 0.86 -2.68 -0.53
CA LEU A 73 -0.22 -1.73 -0.24
C LEU A 73 0.09 -0.33 -0.80
N ARG A 74 1.32 0.17 -0.64
CA ARG A 74 1.76 1.47 -1.21
C ARG A 74 1.70 1.49 -2.73
N LYS A 75 2.04 0.40 -3.40
CA LYS A 75 1.88 0.28 -4.86
C LYS A 75 0.41 0.31 -5.27
N TYR A 76 -0.48 -0.32 -4.51
CA TYR A 76 -1.91 -0.21 -4.76
C TYR A 76 -2.41 1.22 -4.56
N TYR A 77 -1.97 1.92 -3.50
CA TYR A 77 -2.27 3.34 -3.31
C TYR A 77 -1.83 4.18 -4.50
N GLN A 78 -0.61 3.96 -5.02
CA GLN A 78 -0.11 4.64 -6.21
C GLN A 78 -0.96 4.37 -7.45
N PHE A 79 -1.38 3.12 -7.64
CA PHE A 79 -2.28 2.74 -8.73
C PHE A 79 -3.61 3.50 -8.65
N VAL A 80 -4.22 3.61 -7.46
CA VAL A 80 -5.53 4.27 -7.31
C VAL A 80 -5.44 5.79 -7.34
N ASN A 81 -4.43 6.38 -6.68
CA ASN A 81 -4.35 7.83 -6.45
C ASN A 81 -3.40 8.56 -7.40
N GLY A 82 -2.68 7.84 -8.27
CA GLY A 82 -1.68 8.42 -9.19
C GLY A 82 -0.43 8.98 -8.51
N ARG A 83 -0.32 8.91 -7.18
CA ARG A 83 0.81 9.44 -6.39
C ARG A 83 1.30 8.43 -5.36
N VAL A 84 2.57 8.53 -4.98
CA VAL A 84 3.16 7.66 -3.95
C VAL A 84 2.74 8.16 -2.56
N PHE A 85 2.30 7.26 -1.69
CA PHE A 85 2.03 7.61 -0.30
C PHE A 85 3.35 8.01 0.40
N PRO A 86 3.40 9.09 1.18
CA PRO A 86 4.62 9.54 1.85
C PRO A 86 5.14 8.52 2.89
N ALA A 87 6.39 8.69 3.34
CA ALA A 87 6.91 7.91 4.46
C ALA A 87 6.03 8.12 5.71
N LEU A 88 5.92 7.12 6.59
CA LEU A 88 5.05 7.23 7.78
C LEU A 88 5.44 8.42 8.66
N SER A 89 6.74 8.63 8.88
CA SER A 89 7.25 9.78 9.63
C SER A 89 6.95 11.12 8.94
N GLN A 90 6.94 11.15 7.61
CA GLN A 90 6.56 12.35 6.87
C GLN A 90 5.08 12.65 7.04
N TYR A 91 4.23 11.65 6.79
CA TYR A 91 2.77 11.79 6.94
C TYR A 91 2.39 12.28 8.34
N GLN A 92 2.98 11.68 9.37
CA GLN A 92 2.71 12.07 10.75
C GLN A 92 3.08 13.54 11.02
N ARG A 93 4.22 14.01 10.51
CA ARG A 93 4.61 15.42 10.65
C ARG A 93 3.66 16.37 9.91
N ASP A 94 3.21 15.98 8.73
CA ASP A 94 2.29 16.81 7.92
C ASP A 94 0.96 16.99 8.66
N VAL A 95 0.38 15.89 9.16
CA VAL A 95 -0.85 15.93 9.97
C VAL A 95 -0.67 16.76 11.25
N GLU A 96 0.44 16.59 11.98
CA GLU A 96 0.74 17.39 13.19
C GLU A 96 0.88 18.89 12.90
N THR A 97 1.28 19.26 11.67
CA THR A 97 1.45 20.66 11.25
C THR A 97 0.12 21.27 10.82
N GLU A 98 -0.77 20.51 10.19
CA GLU A 98 -2.11 20.94 9.80
C GLU A 98 -3.04 21.16 11.01
N VAL A 99 -2.89 20.38 12.08
CA VAL A 99 -3.71 20.51 13.31
C VAL A 99 -3.33 21.73 14.17
N LYS A 100 -2.13 22.31 13.96
CA LYS A 100 -1.61 23.44 14.75
C LYS A 100 -1.87 24.82 14.12
N GLN A 101 -2.53 24.87 12.96
CA GLN A 101 -2.93 26.11 12.28
C GLN A 101 -4.42 26.38 12.51
#